data_AF-A0A432WG76-F1
#
_entry.id   AF-A0A432WG76-F1
#
_cell.length_a   1.000
_cell.length_b   1.000
_cell.length_c   1.000
_cell.angle_alpha   90.00
_cell.angle_beta   90.00
_cell.angle_gamma   90.00
#
_symmetry.space_group_name_H-M   'P 1'
#
loop_
_entity.id
_entity.type
_entity.pdbx_description
1 polymer ?
#
loop_
_entity_poly.entity_id
_entity_poly.type
_entity_poly.pdbx_seq_one_letter_code
_entity_poly.pdbx_strand_id
1 'polypeptide(L)'
;MYSDDEPAWRQHFPTYHFEERDVALEEYRLTAKTLEADERVFLNAANISIVIGAAFGSLALGNLNALTSSLAPYVPEVATLFVVLLVSIAAGVIFLRYFADRQKAIVFAGRKLIVLRRMLGMSYGRLQLVLPNWRIEGADEPFALRLFPGWNTYVAYPCYALAGISSVVVFFVGATVLSKVFGANHISASLHPLFLAIGLSVAWFAYLCWLYRKALLDTHESTSFLVARTIVNNG
;
A
#
# COMPACT_ATOMS: atom_id res chain seq x y z
N MET A 1 5.04 17.47 -38.15
CA MET A 1 3.72 18.13 -38.31
C MET A 1 2.81 17.43 -37.31
N TYR A 2 2.72 17.97 -36.09
CA TYR A 2 1.92 17.37 -35.00
C TYR A 2 0.55 18.05 -35.02
N SER A 3 -0.52 17.25 -34.96
CA SER A 3 -1.91 17.68 -34.91
C SER A 3 -2.25 18.31 -33.55
N ASP A 4 -2.85 19.49 -33.58
CA ASP A 4 -3.25 20.36 -32.45
C ASP A 4 -4.44 19.83 -31.60
N ASP A 5 -4.62 18.51 -31.47
CA ASP A 5 -5.81 17.91 -30.84
C ASP A 5 -5.53 17.24 -29.46
N GLU A 6 -4.54 17.71 -28.70
CA GLU A 6 -4.35 17.29 -27.29
C GLU A 6 -4.85 18.39 -26.32
N PRO A 7 -5.61 18.03 -25.27
CA PRO A 7 -6.26 19.01 -24.41
C PRO A 7 -5.24 19.86 -23.63
N ALA A 8 -5.43 21.19 -23.67
CA ALA A 8 -4.53 22.23 -23.17
C ALA A 8 -4.07 22.16 -21.70
N TRP A 9 -4.60 21.21 -20.91
CA TRP A 9 -4.15 20.95 -19.53
C TRP A 9 -2.99 19.95 -19.44
N ARG A 10 -2.64 19.25 -20.53
CA ARG A 10 -1.43 18.41 -20.58
C ARG A 10 -0.22 19.31 -20.74
N GLN A 11 0.55 19.45 -19.67
CA GLN A 11 1.80 20.19 -19.66
C GLN A 11 2.78 19.48 -20.60
N HIS A 12 3.06 20.07 -21.77
CA HIS A 12 4.08 19.56 -22.68
C HIS A 12 5.42 19.50 -21.96
N PHE A 13 5.94 18.29 -21.76
CA PHE A 13 7.26 18.08 -21.19
C PHE A 13 8.34 18.53 -22.21
N PRO A 14 9.16 19.54 -21.91
CA PRO A 14 10.16 20.04 -22.85
C PRO A 14 11.21 18.96 -23.17
N THR A 15 11.50 18.79 -24.46
CA THR A 15 12.52 17.87 -24.97
C THR A 15 13.91 18.51 -24.89
N TYR A 16 14.63 18.27 -23.79
CA TYR A 16 16.05 18.59 -23.69
C TYR A 16 16.89 17.51 -24.38
N HIS A 17 18.01 17.92 -25.00
CA HIS A 17 18.97 16.99 -25.62
C HIS A 17 20.21 16.91 -24.73
N PHE A 18 20.73 15.71 -24.51
CA PHE A 18 21.98 15.51 -23.78
C PHE A 18 23.19 15.72 -24.71
N GLU A 19 24.22 16.40 -24.22
CA GLU A 19 25.52 16.50 -24.89
C GLU A 19 26.25 15.14 -24.91
N GLU A 20 26.13 14.35 -23.83
CA GLU A 20 26.77 13.04 -23.68
C GLU A 20 25.75 11.90 -23.76
N ARG A 21 25.49 11.43 -25.00
CA ARG A 21 24.50 10.37 -25.27
C ARG A 21 24.82 9.04 -24.58
N ASP A 22 26.09 8.68 -24.49
CA ASP A 22 26.51 7.37 -23.99
C ASP A 22 26.30 7.25 -22.47
N VAL A 23 26.50 8.34 -21.73
CA VAL A 23 26.19 8.42 -20.29
C VAL A 23 24.69 8.27 -20.06
N ALA A 24 23.87 8.97 -20.84
CA ALA A 24 22.41 8.87 -20.75
C ALA A 24 21.89 7.45 -21.11
N LEU A 25 22.52 6.76 -22.05
CA LEU A 25 22.19 5.38 -22.39
C LEU A 25 22.50 4.41 -21.25
N GLU A 26 23.63 4.56 -20.57
CA GLU A 26 23.95 3.69 -19.43
C GLU A 26 23.11 4.00 -18.20
N GLU A 27 22.80 5.27 -17.95
CA GLU A 27 21.86 5.66 -16.91
C GLU A 27 20.45 5.07 -17.19
N TYR A 28 20.03 5.02 -18.46
CA TYR A 28 18.79 4.39 -18.87
C TYR A 28 18.81 2.89 -18.61
N ARG A 29 19.88 2.17 -19.00
CA ARG A 29 20.00 0.72 -18.76
C ARG A 29 20.03 0.39 -17.26
N LEU A 30 20.76 1.18 -16.47
CA LEU A 30 20.82 1.03 -15.02
C LEU A 30 19.44 1.25 -14.40
N THR A 31 18.76 2.33 -14.79
CA THR A 31 17.41 2.67 -14.29
C THR A 31 16.38 1.60 -14.66
N ALA A 32 16.45 1.05 -15.87
CA ALA A 32 15.58 -0.06 -16.30
C ALA A 32 15.82 -1.33 -15.45
N LYS A 33 17.09 -1.68 -15.21
CA LYS A 33 17.45 -2.83 -14.38
C LYS A 33 17.03 -2.65 -12.92
N THR A 34 17.18 -1.44 -12.36
CA THR A 34 16.71 -1.14 -11.01
C THR A 34 15.19 -1.20 -10.90
N LEU A 35 14.47 -0.71 -11.90
CA LEU A 35 13.00 -0.76 -11.92
C LEU A 35 12.50 -2.21 -11.92
N GLU A 36 13.07 -3.06 -12.79
CA GLU A 36 12.72 -4.49 -12.84
C GLU A 36 13.02 -5.19 -11.51
N ALA A 37 14.19 -4.90 -10.92
CA ALA A 37 14.56 -5.45 -9.62
C ALA A 37 13.60 -5.01 -8.51
N ASP A 38 13.23 -3.74 -8.45
CA ASP A 38 12.29 -3.19 -7.46
C ASP A 38 10.87 -3.78 -7.62
N GLU A 39 10.38 -3.95 -8.86
CA GLU A 39 9.09 -4.59 -9.12
C GLU A 39 9.09 -6.06 -8.68
N ARG A 40 10.16 -6.80 -8.97
CA ARG A 40 10.31 -8.19 -8.54
C ARG A 40 10.40 -8.32 -7.01
N VAL A 41 11.16 -7.43 -6.36
CA VAL A 41 11.26 -7.38 -4.90
C VAL A 41 9.91 -7.03 -4.29
N PHE A 42 9.15 -6.10 -4.87
CA PHE A 42 7.81 -5.74 -4.42
C PHE A 42 6.84 -6.93 -4.47
N LEU A 43 6.79 -7.62 -5.61
CA LEU A 43 5.98 -8.84 -5.80
C LEU A 43 6.35 -9.94 -4.79
N ASN A 44 7.65 -10.22 -4.64
CA ASN A 44 8.12 -11.23 -3.70
C ASN A 44 7.84 -10.84 -2.25
N ALA A 45 8.08 -9.58 -1.88
CA ALA A 45 7.79 -9.07 -0.55
C ALA A 45 6.29 -9.15 -0.25
N ALA A 46 5.42 -8.85 -1.22
CA ALA A 46 3.97 -8.98 -1.06
C ALA A 46 3.57 -10.43 -0.75
N ASN A 47 4.03 -11.38 -1.56
CA ASN A 47 3.72 -12.80 -1.36
C ASN A 47 4.24 -13.31 -0.01
N ILE A 48 5.48 -12.97 0.36
CA ILE A 48 6.08 -13.36 1.64
C ILE A 48 5.30 -12.72 2.81
N SER A 49 4.92 -11.45 2.70
CA SER A 49 4.17 -10.76 3.75
C SER A 49 2.76 -11.35 3.95
N ILE A 50 2.13 -11.84 2.87
CA ILE A 50 0.85 -12.56 2.96
C ILE A 50 1.05 -13.89 3.69
N VAL A 51 2.09 -14.65 3.36
CA VAL A 51 2.40 -15.93 4.02
C VAL A 51 2.71 -15.73 5.49
N ILE A 52 3.57 -14.75 5.81
CA ILE A 52 3.91 -14.38 7.19
C ILE A 52 2.66 -13.91 7.94
N GLY A 53 1.84 -13.06 7.31
CA GLY A 53 0.57 -12.58 7.88
C GLY A 53 -0.39 -13.72 8.16
N ALA A 54 -0.54 -14.67 7.23
CA ALA A 54 -1.39 -15.84 7.42
C ALA A 54 -0.85 -16.78 8.52
N ALA A 55 0.47 -16.96 8.60
CA ALA A 55 1.11 -17.74 9.65
C ALA A 55 0.91 -17.09 11.03
N PHE A 56 1.16 -15.78 11.17
CA PHE A 56 0.89 -15.03 12.40
C PHE A 56 -0.59 -15.02 12.75
N GLY A 57 -1.47 -14.87 11.75
CA GLY A 57 -2.91 -14.96 11.93
C GLY A 57 -3.32 -16.33 12.46
N SER A 58 -2.84 -17.41 11.84
CA SER A 58 -3.12 -18.78 12.27
C SER A 58 -2.58 -19.07 13.68
N LEU A 59 -1.35 -18.64 13.98
CA LEU A 59 -0.73 -18.82 15.29
C LEU A 59 -1.45 -18.03 16.38
N ALA A 60 -1.82 -16.77 16.10
CA ALA A 60 -2.62 -15.97 17.00
C ALA A 60 -3.96 -16.66 17.22
N LEU A 61 -4.74 -16.91 16.18
CA LEU A 61 -6.10 -17.45 16.30
C LEU A 61 -6.17 -18.86 16.90
N GLY A 62 -5.33 -19.77 16.39
CA GLY A 62 -5.37 -21.19 16.74
C GLY A 62 -4.74 -21.52 18.08
N ASN A 63 -3.78 -20.72 18.55
CA ASN A 63 -2.99 -21.05 19.74
C ASN A 63 -3.06 -20.00 20.86
N LEU A 64 -3.98 -19.03 20.76
CA LEU A 64 -4.23 -17.98 21.75
C LEU A 64 -4.36 -18.52 23.18
N ASN A 65 -5.11 -19.62 23.38
CA ASN A 65 -5.33 -20.22 24.70
C ASN A 65 -4.07 -20.89 25.26
N ALA A 66 -3.26 -21.54 24.42
CA ALA A 66 -2.01 -22.16 24.85
C ALA A 66 -0.90 -21.12 25.10
N LEU A 67 -0.88 -20.04 24.33
CA LEU A 67 0.03 -18.90 24.52
C LEU A 67 -0.27 -18.17 25.83
N THR A 68 -1.54 -17.90 26.10
CA THR A 68 -1.97 -17.25 27.34
C THR A 68 -1.74 -18.13 28.57
N SER A 69 -1.97 -19.44 28.49
CA SER A 69 -1.72 -20.37 29.60
C SER A 69 -0.23 -20.61 29.88
N SER A 70 0.61 -20.63 28.84
CA SER A 70 2.07 -20.81 29.00
C SER A 70 2.75 -19.58 29.62
N LEU A 71 2.20 -18.38 29.38
CA LEU A 71 2.70 -17.12 29.96
C LEU A 71 2.00 -16.73 31.27
N ALA A 72 0.91 -17.40 31.64
CA ALA A 72 0.17 -17.19 32.89
C ALA A 72 1.04 -17.12 34.17
N PRO A 73 2.12 -17.91 34.34
CA PRO A 73 2.96 -17.78 35.54
C PRO A 73 3.78 -16.48 35.61
N TYR A 74 3.96 -15.76 34.49
CA TYR A 74 4.80 -14.56 34.43
C TYR A 74 4.00 -13.27 34.18
N VAL A 75 2.90 -13.35 33.43
CA VAL A 75 2.12 -12.18 33.01
C VAL A 75 0.62 -12.51 33.03
N PRO A 76 -0.25 -11.63 33.56
CA PRO A 76 -1.70 -11.83 33.50
C PRO A 76 -2.20 -12.06 32.07
N GLU A 77 -3.15 -12.98 31.90
CA GLU A 77 -3.69 -13.34 30.58
C GLU A 77 -4.26 -12.14 29.79
N VAL A 78 -4.85 -11.16 30.47
CA VAL A 78 -5.38 -9.96 29.82
C VAL A 78 -4.23 -9.09 29.27
N ALA A 79 -3.10 -9.02 29.99
CA ALA A 79 -1.95 -8.23 29.56
C ALA A 79 -1.25 -8.88 28.35
N THR A 80 -1.17 -10.22 28.28
CA THR A 80 -0.60 -10.90 27.11
C THR A 80 -1.44 -10.70 25.86
N LEU A 81 -2.78 -10.77 25.97
CA LEU A 81 -3.69 -10.45 24.86
C LEU A 81 -3.55 -9.02 24.37
N PHE A 82 -3.39 -8.06 25.29
CA PHE A 82 -3.18 -6.65 24.94
C PHE A 82 -1.85 -6.44 24.20
N VAL A 83 -0.79 -7.12 24.63
CA VAL A 83 0.52 -7.09 23.93
C VAL A 83 0.39 -7.66 22.52
N VAL A 84 -0.28 -8.80 22.34
CA VAL A 84 -0.51 -9.40 21.02
C VAL A 84 -1.31 -8.46 20.12
N LEU A 85 -2.34 -7.79 20.64
CA LEU A 85 -3.11 -6.78 19.92
C LEU A 85 -2.21 -5.62 19.46
N LEU A 86 -1.39 -5.08 20.36
CA LEU A 86 -0.50 -3.95 20.09
C LEU A 86 0.55 -4.30 19.04
N VAL A 87 1.16 -5.49 19.13
CA VAL A 87 2.13 -5.97 18.15
C VAL A 87 1.47 -6.15 16.78
N SER A 88 0.25 -6.70 16.72
CA SER A 88 -0.49 -6.86 15.46
C SER A 88 -0.81 -5.50 14.80
N ILE A 89 -1.23 -4.52 15.60
CA ILE A 89 -1.50 -3.15 15.16
C ILE A 89 -0.22 -2.49 14.61
N ALA A 90 0.88 -2.58 15.35
CA ALA A 90 2.16 -2.00 14.96
C ALA A 90 2.69 -2.65 13.67
N ALA A 91 2.64 -3.98 13.58
CA ALA A 91 3.04 -4.72 12.39
C ALA A 91 2.23 -4.27 11.17
N GLY A 92 0.90 -4.18 11.27
CA GLY A 92 0.05 -3.73 10.17
C GLY A 92 0.45 -2.35 9.64
N VAL A 93 0.69 -1.38 10.53
CA VAL A 93 1.09 -0.02 10.14
C VAL A 93 2.48 0.00 9.49
N ILE A 94 3.45 -0.74 10.05
CA ILE A 94 4.84 -0.78 9.54
C ILE A 94 4.87 -1.42 8.15
N PHE A 95 4.22 -2.58 7.98
CA PHE A 95 4.18 -3.27 6.70
C PHE A 95 3.49 -2.43 5.63
N LEU A 96 2.35 -1.82 5.92
CA LEU A 96 1.66 -0.96 4.94
C LEU A 96 2.52 0.24 4.52
N ARG A 97 3.24 0.88 5.45
CA ARG A 97 4.16 1.98 5.12
C ARG A 97 5.30 1.52 4.23
N TYR A 98 5.89 0.36 4.53
CA TYR A 98 6.94 -0.22 3.71
C TYR A 98 6.46 -0.45 2.26
N PHE A 99 5.26 -1.01 2.07
CA PHE A 99 4.69 -1.19 0.73
C PHE A 99 4.40 0.14 0.01
N ALA A 100 3.93 1.16 0.73
CA ALA A 100 3.71 2.47 0.15
C ALA A 100 5.02 3.13 -0.32
N ASP A 101 6.09 3.05 0.47
CA ASP A 101 7.40 3.61 0.10
C ASP A 101 8.03 2.86 -1.08
N ARG A 102 7.85 1.53 -1.14
CA ARG A 102 8.29 0.75 -2.31
C ARG A 102 7.53 1.11 -3.57
N GLN A 103 6.22 1.31 -3.48
CA GLN A 103 5.42 1.76 -4.61
C GLN A 103 5.87 3.14 -5.11
N LYS A 104 6.22 4.07 -4.21
CA LYS A 104 6.82 5.36 -4.59
C LYS A 104 8.13 5.18 -5.35
N ALA A 105 9.02 4.33 -4.85
CA ALA A 105 10.31 4.06 -5.49
C ALA A 105 10.13 3.56 -6.93
N ILE A 106 9.21 2.60 -7.15
CA ILE A 106 8.87 2.08 -8.49
C ILE A 106 8.35 3.20 -9.40
N VAL A 107 7.45 4.05 -8.89
CA VAL A 107 6.88 5.14 -9.69
C VAL A 107 7.94 6.19 -10.03
N PHE A 108 8.81 6.57 -9.10
CA PHE A 108 9.89 7.52 -9.38
C PHE A 108 10.93 6.97 -10.36
N ALA A 109 11.29 5.69 -10.24
CA ALA A 109 12.15 5.01 -11.20
C ALA A 109 11.50 4.99 -12.60
N GLY A 110 10.19 4.70 -12.67
CA GLY A 110 9.43 4.78 -13.92
C GLY A 110 9.42 6.18 -14.54
N ARG A 111 9.16 7.22 -13.73
CA ARG A 111 9.20 8.63 -14.17
C ARG A 111 10.57 8.99 -14.73
N LYS A 112 11.66 8.61 -14.05
CA LYS A 112 13.04 8.84 -14.50
C LYS A 112 13.33 8.15 -15.83
N LEU A 113 12.87 6.91 -16.02
CA LEU A 113 13.05 6.16 -17.26
C LEU A 113 12.39 6.86 -18.46
N ILE A 114 11.16 7.36 -18.27
CA ILE A 114 10.44 8.11 -19.32
C ILE A 114 11.19 9.41 -19.69
N VAL A 115 11.69 10.14 -18.68
CA VAL A 115 12.46 11.37 -18.92
C VAL A 115 13.75 11.08 -19.70
N LEU A 116 14.54 10.09 -19.27
CA LEU A 116 15.78 9.69 -19.95
C LEU A 116 15.52 9.26 -21.39
N ARG A 117 14.47 8.47 -21.61
CA ARG A 117 14.05 8.03 -22.94
C ARG A 117 13.70 9.20 -23.86
N ARG A 118 12.90 10.16 -23.36
CA ARG A 118 12.47 11.33 -24.13
C ARG A 118 13.65 12.25 -24.46
N MET A 119 14.59 12.40 -23.54
CA MET A 119 15.82 13.17 -23.76
C MET A 119 16.79 12.49 -24.75
N LEU A 120 16.73 11.16 -24.90
CA LEU A 120 17.48 10.40 -25.90
C LEU A 120 16.82 10.40 -27.29
N GLY A 121 15.66 11.03 -27.46
CA GLY A 121 14.94 11.09 -28.75
C GLY A 121 14.29 9.76 -29.17
N MET A 122 14.14 8.80 -28.25
CA MET A 122 13.57 7.49 -28.53
C MET A 122 12.04 7.51 -28.39
N SER A 123 11.32 7.86 -29.45
CA SER A 123 9.84 7.81 -29.49
C SER A 123 9.29 6.38 -29.44
N TYR A 124 8.14 6.17 -28.80
CA TYR A 124 7.38 4.91 -28.85
C TYR A 124 6.91 4.63 -30.28
N GLY A 125 7.39 3.52 -30.86
CA GLY A 125 7.04 3.10 -32.23
C GLY A 125 8.03 2.13 -32.88
N ARG A 126 9.30 2.08 -32.44
CA ARG A 126 10.35 1.24 -33.08
C ARG A 126 11.10 0.23 -32.20
N LEU A 127 10.95 0.25 -30.87
CA LEU A 127 11.72 -0.62 -29.96
C LEU A 127 10.81 -1.39 -29.00
N GLN A 128 11.11 -2.67 -28.84
CA GLN A 128 10.38 -3.67 -28.06
C GLN A 128 10.26 -3.24 -26.59
N LEU A 129 9.09 -3.48 -26.02
CA LEU A 129 8.62 -3.01 -24.71
C LEU A 129 9.51 -3.46 -23.55
N VAL A 130 10.17 -2.52 -22.88
CA VAL A 130 10.78 -2.72 -21.54
C VAL A 130 9.73 -2.54 -20.43
N LEU A 131 8.65 -1.81 -20.72
CA LEU A 131 7.51 -1.61 -19.80
C LEU A 131 6.34 -2.52 -20.21
N PRO A 132 5.68 -3.21 -19.27
CA PRO A 132 4.58 -4.12 -19.60
C PRO A 132 3.40 -3.38 -20.28
N ASN A 133 2.68 -4.10 -21.15
CA ASN A 133 1.63 -3.62 -22.07
C ASN A 133 0.47 -2.81 -21.44
N TRP A 134 0.36 -2.75 -20.10
CA TRP A 134 -0.65 -1.97 -19.39
C TRP A 134 -0.20 -0.54 -19.03
N ARG A 135 1.04 -0.14 -19.37
CA ARG A 135 1.63 1.20 -19.09
C ARG A 135 1.81 2.09 -20.33
N ILE A 136 1.12 1.79 -21.43
CA ILE A 136 1.27 2.48 -22.74
C ILE A 136 0.88 3.97 -22.64
N GLU A 137 -0.03 4.34 -21.73
CA GLU A 137 -0.48 5.73 -21.53
C GLU A 137 0.55 6.61 -20.81
N GLY A 138 1.58 6.03 -20.17
CA GLY A 138 2.69 6.75 -19.54
C GLY A 138 3.95 6.80 -20.40
N ALA A 139 3.87 6.39 -21.67
CA ALA A 139 4.98 6.25 -22.59
C ALA A 139 5.80 7.53 -22.78
N ASP A 140 5.11 8.67 -22.87
CA ASP A 140 5.73 9.94 -23.25
C ASP A 140 5.62 11.01 -22.15
N GLU A 141 4.80 10.80 -21.12
CA GLU A 141 4.58 11.75 -20.03
C GLU A 141 4.90 11.13 -18.66
N PRO A 142 5.92 11.62 -17.92
CA PRO A 142 6.25 11.09 -16.61
C PRO A 142 5.12 11.29 -15.60
N PHE A 143 4.35 12.36 -15.71
CA PHE A 143 3.26 12.67 -14.77
C PHE A 143 2.00 11.83 -14.99
N ALA A 144 1.89 11.10 -16.10
CA ALA A 144 0.83 10.12 -16.30
C ALA A 144 0.99 8.91 -15.34
N LEU A 145 2.22 8.64 -14.87
CA LEU A 145 2.46 7.65 -13.82
C LEU A 145 2.01 8.20 -12.45
N ARG A 146 0.79 7.85 -12.07
CA ARG A 146 0.21 8.15 -10.76
C ARG A 146 0.79 7.24 -9.67
N LEU A 147 1.06 7.81 -8.50
CA LEU A 147 1.48 7.04 -7.31
C LEU A 147 0.42 6.05 -6.86
N PHE A 148 -0.85 6.40 -7.05
CA PHE A 148 -1.99 5.55 -6.80
C PHE A 148 -2.93 5.56 -8.02
N PRO A 149 -2.90 4.49 -8.85
CA PRO A 149 -3.75 4.41 -10.04
C PRO A 149 -5.23 4.17 -9.71
N GLY A 150 -5.52 3.59 -8.55
CA GLY A 150 -6.88 3.29 -8.09
C GLY A 150 -6.92 2.06 -7.17
N TRP A 151 -8.10 1.83 -6.57
CA TRP A 151 -8.35 0.68 -5.68
C TRP A 151 -8.45 -0.65 -6.44
N ASN A 152 -8.89 -0.64 -7.71
CA ASN A 152 -9.02 -1.86 -8.53
C ASN A 152 -7.75 -2.22 -9.31
N THR A 153 -6.59 -1.72 -8.89
CA THR A 153 -5.31 -1.99 -9.56
C THR A 153 -4.44 -2.92 -8.71
N TYR A 154 -3.52 -3.63 -9.37
CA TYR A 154 -2.54 -4.51 -8.71
C TYR A 154 -1.80 -3.85 -7.53
N VAL A 155 -1.57 -2.54 -7.60
CA VAL A 155 -0.92 -1.75 -6.53
C VAL A 155 -1.68 -1.83 -5.19
N ALA A 156 -3.00 -1.93 -5.21
CA ALA A 156 -3.83 -2.00 -4.00
C ALA A 156 -3.92 -3.41 -3.39
N TYR A 157 -3.51 -4.46 -4.13
CA TYR A 157 -3.65 -5.84 -3.67
C TYR A 157 -2.90 -6.15 -2.35
N PRO A 158 -1.63 -5.73 -2.17
CA PRO A 158 -0.93 -5.92 -0.89
C PRO A 158 -1.61 -5.20 0.27
N CYS A 159 -2.21 -4.03 0.01
CA CYS A 159 -2.98 -3.29 1.02
C CYS A 159 -4.19 -4.10 1.49
N TYR A 160 -4.98 -4.64 0.57
CA TYR A 160 -6.14 -5.45 0.92
C TYR A 160 -5.78 -6.72 1.67
N ALA A 161 -4.74 -7.42 1.23
CA ALA A 161 -4.32 -8.66 1.87
C ALA A 161 -3.84 -8.41 3.31
N LEU A 162 -2.97 -7.41 3.52
CA LEU A 162 -2.44 -7.09 4.84
C LEU A 162 -3.48 -6.47 5.77
N ALA A 163 -4.28 -5.53 5.27
CA ALA A 163 -5.34 -4.92 6.06
C ALA A 163 -6.41 -5.95 6.44
N GLY A 164 -6.76 -6.87 5.52
CA GLY A 164 -7.69 -7.95 5.79
C GLY A 164 -7.19 -8.89 6.89
N ILE A 165 -5.96 -9.40 6.75
CA ILE A 165 -5.36 -10.28 7.76
C ILE A 165 -5.27 -9.57 9.13
N SER A 166 -4.79 -8.33 9.16
CA SER A 166 -4.67 -7.56 10.40
C SER A 166 -6.04 -7.29 11.04
N SER A 167 -7.07 -6.97 10.24
CA SER A 167 -8.43 -6.76 10.72
C SER A 167 -9.04 -8.03 11.32
N VAL A 168 -8.81 -9.19 10.70
CA VAL A 168 -9.25 -10.48 11.26
C VAL A 168 -8.58 -10.75 12.61
N VAL A 169 -7.26 -10.53 12.72
CA VAL A 169 -6.56 -10.72 14.01
C VAL A 169 -7.11 -9.77 15.08
N VAL A 170 -7.31 -8.50 14.74
CA VAL A 170 -7.89 -7.49 15.65
C VAL A 170 -9.32 -7.86 16.06
N PHE A 171 -10.13 -8.42 15.16
CA PHE A 171 -11.47 -8.90 15.48
C PHE A 171 -11.46 -9.98 16.57
N PHE A 172 -10.68 -11.04 16.39
CA PHE A 172 -10.68 -12.18 17.32
C PHE A 172 -9.97 -11.86 18.64
N VAL A 173 -8.80 -11.21 18.59
CA VAL A 173 -8.09 -10.82 19.82
C VAL A 173 -8.88 -9.73 20.54
N GLY A 174 -9.44 -8.77 19.81
CA GLY A 174 -10.32 -7.74 20.37
C GLY A 174 -11.56 -8.33 21.04
N ALA A 175 -12.24 -9.29 20.40
CA ALA A 175 -13.42 -9.96 20.96
C ALA A 175 -13.11 -10.73 22.25
N THR A 176 -11.95 -11.41 22.33
CA THR A 176 -11.54 -12.15 23.53
C THR A 176 -11.13 -11.22 24.68
N VAL A 177 -10.48 -10.09 24.38
CA VAL A 177 -10.20 -9.05 25.38
C VAL A 177 -11.51 -8.44 25.89
N LEU A 178 -12.42 -8.09 24.99
CA LEU A 178 -13.72 -7.51 25.35
C LEU A 178 -14.53 -8.47 26.23
N SER A 179 -14.62 -9.74 25.88
CA SER A 179 -15.39 -10.71 26.66
C SER A 179 -14.83 -10.89 28.08
N LYS A 180 -13.51 -10.91 28.26
CA LYS A 180 -12.87 -11.00 29.58
C LYS A 180 -13.07 -9.71 30.41
N VAL A 181 -12.95 -8.54 29.80
CA VAL A 181 -13.08 -7.24 30.49
C VAL A 181 -14.53 -6.92 30.85
N PHE A 182 -15.47 -7.12 29.92
CA PHE A 182 -16.90 -6.87 30.18
C PHE A 182 -17.55 -7.98 31.02
N GLY A 183 -17.09 -9.23 30.88
CA GLY A 183 -17.52 -10.35 31.73
C GLY A 183 -17.11 -10.17 33.20
N ALA A 184 -15.96 -9.55 33.47
CA ALA A 184 -15.49 -9.28 34.82
C ALA A 184 -16.23 -8.12 35.52
N ASN A 185 -16.76 -7.16 34.76
CA ASN A 185 -17.34 -5.94 35.32
C ASN A 185 -18.87 -5.96 35.47
N HIS A 186 -19.57 -7.04 35.05
CA HIS A 186 -21.05 -7.12 35.05
C HIS A 186 -21.75 -5.87 34.46
N ILE A 187 -21.07 -5.09 33.61
CA ILE A 187 -21.66 -3.93 32.96
C ILE A 187 -22.44 -4.46 31.78
N SER A 188 -23.76 -4.59 31.97
CA SER A 188 -24.75 -4.80 30.91
C SER A 188 -24.77 -3.56 30.00
N ALA A 189 -23.74 -3.38 29.19
CA ALA A 189 -23.75 -2.39 28.13
C ALA A 189 -24.79 -2.85 27.09
N SER A 190 -25.66 -1.92 26.67
CA SER A 190 -26.68 -2.12 25.64
C SER A 190 -26.11 -2.52 24.26
N LEU A 191 -24.79 -2.45 24.09
CA LEU A 191 -24.07 -2.89 22.91
C LEU A 191 -23.43 -4.25 23.20
N HIS A 192 -23.90 -5.28 22.49
CA HIS A 192 -23.31 -6.63 22.57
C HIS A 192 -21.81 -6.54 22.22
N PRO A 193 -20.91 -7.15 23.03
CA PRO A 193 -19.45 -7.05 22.82
C PRO A 193 -18.98 -7.52 21.43
N LEU A 194 -19.79 -8.37 20.79
CA LEU A 194 -19.60 -8.83 19.42
C LEU A 194 -19.76 -7.69 18.39
N PHE A 195 -20.79 -6.84 18.52
CA PHE A 195 -20.98 -5.69 17.62
C PHE A 195 -19.86 -4.67 17.76
N LEU A 196 -19.36 -4.47 18.99
CA LEU A 196 -18.24 -3.57 19.23
C LEU A 196 -16.94 -4.12 18.59
N ALA A 197 -16.68 -5.43 18.72
CA ALA A 197 -15.54 -6.08 18.07
C ALA A 197 -15.60 -6.00 16.52
N ILE A 198 -16.78 -6.20 15.92
CA ILE A 198 -16.98 -6.01 14.47
C ILE A 198 -16.74 -4.55 14.09
N GLY A 199 -17.32 -3.59 14.83
CA GLY A 199 -17.12 -2.17 14.57
C GLY A 199 -15.65 -1.77 14.62
N LEU A 200 -14.91 -2.29 15.62
CA LEU A 200 -13.48 -2.05 15.76
C LEU A 200 -12.68 -2.63 14.59
N SER A 201 -12.99 -3.85 14.12
CA SER A 201 -12.27 -4.48 13.03
C SER A 201 -12.50 -3.78 11.69
N VAL A 202 -13.74 -3.36 11.41
CA VAL A 202 -14.10 -2.59 10.22
C VAL A 202 -13.46 -1.20 10.25
N ALA A 203 -13.51 -0.52 11.40
CA ALA A 203 -12.84 0.77 11.58
C ALA A 203 -11.32 0.65 11.40
N TRP A 204 -10.72 -0.43 11.92
CA TRP A 204 -9.29 -0.71 11.75
C TRP A 204 -8.91 -0.96 10.29
N PHE A 205 -9.71 -1.75 9.57
CA PHE A 205 -9.52 -1.99 8.15
C PHE A 205 -9.59 -0.68 7.34
N ALA A 206 -10.62 0.14 7.59
CA ALA A 206 -10.78 1.44 6.96
C ALA A 206 -9.62 2.38 7.29
N TYR A 207 -9.14 2.38 8.53
CA TYR A 207 -7.99 3.16 8.96
C TYR A 207 -6.70 2.75 8.23
N LEU A 208 -6.43 1.45 8.08
CA LEU A 208 -5.26 0.96 7.35
C LEU A 208 -5.33 1.34 5.85
N CYS A 209 -6.49 1.18 5.21
CA CYS A 209 -6.73 1.63 3.84
C CYS A 209 -6.50 3.14 3.69
N TRP A 210 -7.02 3.94 4.63
CA TRP A 210 -6.81 5.38 4.64
C TRP A 210 -5.33 5.76 4.84
N LEU A 211 -4.63 5.07 5.74
CA LEU A 211 -3.20 5.27 5.99
C LEU A 211 -2.37 4.95 4.74
N TYR A 212 -2.68 3.86 4.05
CA TYR A 212 -2.04 3.50 2.78
C TYR A 212 -2.26 4.58 1.71
N ARG A 213 -3.51 5.02 1.53
CA ARG A 213 -3.83 6.08 0.56
C ARG A 213 -3.13 7.40 0.90
N LYS A 214 -3.09 7.76 2.18
CA LYS A 214 -2.37 8.95 2.67
C LYS A 214 -0.86 8.84 2.42
N ALA A 215 -0.29 7.66 2.60
CA ALA A 215 1.12 7.44 2.32
C ALA A 215 1.44 7.62 0.83
N LEU A 216 0.50 7.32 -0.08
CA LEU A 216 0.65 7.43 -1.54
C LEU A 216 0.17 8.77 -2.13
N LEU A 217 0.01 9.81 -1.32
CA LEU A 217 -0.28 11.15 -1.83
C LEU A 217 0.92 11.73 -2.60
N ASP A 218 0.64 12.31 -3.76
CA ASP A 218 1.64 13.07 -4.51
C ASP A 218 1.95 14.40 -3.79
N THR A 219 3.09 15.02 -4.08
CA THR A 219 3.58 16.23 -3.39
C THR A 219 2.60 17.41 -3.50
N HIS A 220 1.72 17.38 -4.51
CA HIS A 220 0.65 18.37 -4.73
C HIS A 220 -0.76 17.89 -4.34
N GLU A 221 -0.93 16.62 -3.92
CA GLU A 221 -2.22 16.13 -3.42
C GLU A 221 -2.31 16.32 -1.90
N SER A 222 -3.21 17.20 -1.44
CA SER A 222 -3.52 17.35 -0.01
C SER A 222 -4.63 16.38 0.42
N THR A 223 -4.57 15.91 1.67
CA THR A 223 -5.62 15.05 2.26
C THR A 223 -7.01 15.72 2.20
N SER A 224 -7.07 17.05 2.34
CA SER A 224 -8.28 17.86 2.21
C SER A 224 -8.86 17.84 0.79
N PHE A 225 -8.02 17.80 -0.24
CA PHE A 225 -8.47 17.72 -1.63
C PHE A 225 -9.12 16.39 -1.96
N LEU A 226 -8.64 15.28 -1.38
CA LEU A 226 -9.30 13.97 -1.55
C LEU A 226 -10.70 13.95 -0.95
N VAL A 227 -10.87 14.50 0.26
CA VAL A 227 -12.19 14.57 0.92
C VAL A 227 -13.14 15.47 0.12
N ALA A 228 -12.66 16.65 -0.32
CA ALA A 228 -13.44 17.55 -1.17
C ALA A 228 -13.86 16.88 -2.49
N ARG A 229 -12.95 16.13 -3.13
CA ARG A 229 -13.26 15.39 -4.37
C ARG A 229 -14.28 14.28 -4.15
N THR A 230 -14.21 13.54 -3.04
CA THR A 230 -15.22 12.52 -2.73
C THR A 230 -16.60 13.10 -2.42
N ILE A 231 -16.66 14.31 -1.86
CA ILE A 231 -17.93 15.02 -1.61
C ILE A 231 -18.52 15.51 -2.93
N VAL A 232 -17.70 16.09 -3.82
CA VAL A 232 -18.16 16.63 -5.12
C VAL A 232 -18.57 15.52 -6.10
N ASN A 233 -17.94 14.34 -6.09
CA ASN A 233 -18.33 13.24 -6.98
C ASN A 233 -19.57 12.46 -6.51
N ASN A 234 -20.01 12.65 -5.26
CA ASN A 234 -21.16 11.96 -4.66
C ASN A 234 -22.38 12.89 -4.46
N GLY A 235 -22.30 14.15 -4.88
CA GLY A 235 -23.43 15.09 -4.97
C GLY A 235 -23.82 15.32 -6.41
#